data_AF-A1RYR0-F1
#
_entry.id   AF-A1RYR0-F1
#
_cell.length_a   1.000
_cell.length_b   1.000
_cell.length_c   1.000
_cell.angle_alpha   90.00
_cell.angle_beta   90.00
_cell.angle_gamma   90.00
#
_symmetry.space_group_name_H-M   'P 1'
#
loop_
_entity.id
_entity.type
_entity.pdbx_description
1 polymer ?
#
loop_
_entity_poly.entity_id
_entity_poly.type
_entity_poly.pdbx_seq_one_letter_code
_entity_poly.pdbx_strand_id
1 'polypeptide(L)'
;MDALASRVEEELKSRLAEVVRESLRRVELQRVEGTYVYARNYDLLKYRVAKAIASSLSVIDCLEGVYYADIASGEYITGQVYFGRDVDVIVLLDEGGCPWAPGLLKRVERVANAVIAEVAKREGAGWLADIAETNGVVEIHFDDIYVKMVRDKKSRGSLSDLNVIEVTQR
;
A
#
# COMPACT_ATOMS: atom_id res chain seq x y z
N MET A 1 8.94 20.88 6.96
CA MET A 1 8.60 19.46 7.19
C MET A 1 7.09 19.30 7.30
N ASP A 2 6.42 19.98 8.24
CA ASP A 2 4.95 19.90 8.39
C ASP A 2 4.18 20.29 7.11
N ALA A 3 4.60 21.33 6.39
CA ALA A 3 3.94 21.73 5.14
C ALA A 3 4.02 20.66 4.02
N LEU A 4 5.16 19.95 3.90
CA LEU A 4 5.31 18.86 2.92
C LEU A 4 4.48 17.65 3.34
N ALA A 5 4.54 17.28 4.62
CA ALA A 5 3.76 16.19 5.19
C ALA A 5 2.26 16.43 4.98
N SER A 6 1.76 17.62 5.32
CA SER A 6 0.37 18.01 5.09
C SER A 6 0.00 18.00 3.61
N ARG A 7 0.90 18.45 2.71
CA ARG A 7 0.63 18.41 1.26
C ARG A 7 0.45 16.98 0.76
N VAL A 8 1.35 16.06 1.15
CA VAL A 8 1.28 14.65 0.78
C VAL A 8 0.01 14.00 1.34
N GLU A 9 -0.31 14.26 2.61
CA GLU A 9 -1.50 13.74 3.27
C GLU A 9 -2.80 14.24 2.61
N GLU A 10 -2.91 15.54 2.30
CA GLU A 10 -4.10 16.11 1.65
C GLU A 10 -4.26 15.60 0.21
N GLU A 11 -3.17 15.52 -0.55
CA GLU A 11 -3.20 14.92 -1.89
C GLU A 11 -3.66 13.45 -1.81
N LEU A 12 -3.11 12.69 -0.87
CA LEU A 12 -3.48 11.29 -0.68
C LEU A 12 -4.95 11.16 -0.34
N LYS A 13 -5.47 11.90 0.65
CA LYS A 13 -6.90 11.85 1.04
C LYS A 13 -7.82 12.14 -0.14
N SER A 14 -7.51 13.19 -0.91
CA SER A 14 -8.33 13.60 -2.05
C SER A 14 -8.41 12.52 -3.13
N ARG A 15 -7.29 11.86 -3.44
CA ARG A 15 -7.20 10.87 -4.52
C ARG A 15 -7.66 9.49 -4.07
N LEU A 16 -7.29 9.10 -2.85
CA LEU A 16 -7.49 7.74 -2.36
C LEU A 16 -8.96 7.41 -2.14
N ALA A 17 -9.76 8.37 -1.67
CA ALA A 17 -11.19 8.14 -1.44
C ALA A 17 -11.93 7.74 -2.73
N GLU A 18 -11.62 8.40 -3.86
CA GLU A 18 -12.19 8.07 -5.17
C GLU A 18 -11.68 6.72 -5.67
N VAL A 19 -10.36 6.47 -5.56
CA VAL A 19 -9.74 5.20 -5.95
C VAL A 19 -10.38 4.01 -5.21
N VAL A 20 -10.56 4.13 -3.89
CA VAL A 20 -11.18 3.08 -3.07
C VAL A 20 -12.63 2.88 -3.48
N ARG A 21 -13.41 3.96 -3.62
CA ARG A 21 -14.82 3.88 -4.04
C ARG A 21 -14.99 3.19 -5.39
N GLU A 22 -14.20 3.58 -6.39
CA GLU A 22 -14.27 2.97 -7.71
C GLU A 22 -13.86 1.49 -7.70
N SER A 23 -12.86 1.15 -6.90
CA SER A 23 -12.35 -0.22 -6.80
C SER A 23 -13.35 -1.12 -6.10
N LEU A 24 -13.97 -0.65 -5.02
CA LEU A 24 -15.00 -1.37 -4.26
C LEU A 24 -16.19 -1.80 -5.13
N ARG A 25 -16.58 -1.00 -6.13
CA ARG A 25 -17.64 -1.37 -7.10
C ARG A 25 -17.31 -2.62 -7.92
N ARG A 26 -16.04 -3.03 -7.97
CA ARG A 26 -15.55 -4.21 -8.68
C ARG A 26 -15.18 -5.35 -7.75
N VAL A 27 -15.09 -5.10 -6.44
CA VAL A 27 -14.78 -6.13 -5.45
C VAL A 27 -16.06 -6.91 -5.15
N GLU A 28 -16.02 -8.22 -5.35
CA GLU A 28 -17.15 -9.07 -4.95
C GLU A 28 -17.21 -9.14 -3.41
N LEU A 29 -18.42 -9.33 -2.86
CA LEU A 29 -18.59 -9.55 -1.44
C LEU A 29 -17.76 -10.76 -0.99
N GLN A 30 -17.12 -10.63 0.18
CA GLN A 30 -16.28 -11.70 0.69
C GLN A 30 -17.10 -12.98 0.93
N ARG A 31 -16.49 -14.12 0.60
CA ARG A 31 -16.98 -15.45 0.93
C ARG A 31 -15.93 -16.17 1.76
N VAL A 32 -16.34 -16.65 2.94
CA VAL A 32 -15.44 -17.35 3.88
C VAL A 32 -15.72 -18.84 3.83
N GLU A 33 -14.69 -19.66 3.61
CA GLU A 33 -14.76 -21.12 3.63
C GLU A 33 -13.65 -21.66 4.55
N GLY A 34 -14.02 -21.98 5.80
CA GLY A 34 -13.05 -22.36 6.82
C GLY A 34 -12.10 -21.21 7.14
N THR A 35 -10.79 -21.43 6.98
CA THR A 35 -9.75 -20.41 7.15
C THR A 35 -9.54 -19.54 5.93
N TYR A 36 -10.18 -19.85 4.80
CA TYR A 36 -9.95 -19.15 3.54
C TYR A 36 -10.99 -18.08 3.28
N VAL A 37 -10.53 -16.94 2.77
CA VAL A 37 -11.38 -15.80 2.38
C VAL A 37 -11.21 -15.53 0.89
N TYR A 38 -12.32 -15.55 0.18
CA TYR A 38 -12.39 -15.24 -1.24
C TYR A 38 -13.06 -13.88 -1.41
N ALA A 39 -12.32 -12.91 -1.92
CA ALA A 39 -12.84 -11.60 -2.31
C ALA A 39 -12.27 -11.28 -3.70
N ARG A 40 -13.05 -11.59 -4.75
CA ARG A 40 -12.58 -11.38 -6.13
C ARG A 40 -12.30 -9.90 -6.35
N ASN A 41 -11.19 -9.61 -7.03
CA ASN A 41 -10.68 -8.26 -7.30
C ASN A 41 -10.24 -7.48 -6.05
N TYR A 42 -10.06 -8.13 -4.90
CA TYR A 42 -9.47 -7.49 -3.72
C TYR A 42 -8.02 -7.05 -3.99
N ASP A 43 -7.24 -7.89 -4.69
CA ASP A 43 -5.91 -7.56 -5.19
C ASP A 43 -5.91 -6.32 -6.11
N LEU A 44 -6.90 -6.18 -7.00
CA LEU A 44 -7.07 -4.98 -7.82
C LEU A 44 -7.24 -3.72 -6.96
N LEU A 45 -8.00 -3.80 -5.86
CA LEU A 45 -8.13 -2.70 -4.91
C LEU A 45 -6.78 -2.39 -4.27
N LYS A 46 -6.05 -3.39 -3.77
CA LYS A 46 -4.71 -3.21 -3.18
C LYS A 46 -3.74 -2.57 -4.18
N TYR A 47 -3.70 -3.05 -5.43
CA TYR A 47 -2.89 -2.46 -6.51
C TYR A 47 -3.20 -0.97 -6.75
N ARG A 48 -4.48 -0.59 -6.82
CA ARG A 48 -4.85 0.80 -7.10
C ARG A 48 -4.56 1.72 -5.90
N VAL A 49 -4.76 1.22 -4.68
CA VAL A 49 -4.41 1.89 -3.43
C VAL A 49 -2.89 2.08 -3.30
N ALA A 50 -2.11 1.00 -3.43
CA ALA A 50 -0.65 1.03 -3.34
C ALA A 50 -0.06 1.97 -4.39
N LYS A 51 -0.57 1.94 -5.63
CA LYS A 51 -0.16 2.88 -6.68
C LYS A 51 -0.47 4.33 -6.31
N ALA A 52 -1.63 4.62 -5.71
CA ALA A 52 -1.99 5.97 -5.29
C ALA A 52 -1.05 6.47 -4.18
N ILE A 53 -0.79 5.65 -3.16
CA ILE A 53 0.16 5.94 -2.09
C ILE A 53 1.56 6.19 -2.66
N ALA A 54 2.06 5.27 -3.51
CA ALA A 54 3.36 5.38 -4.13
C ALA A 54 3.50 6.68 -4.96
N SER A 55 2.46 7.05 -5.69
CA SER A 55 2.43 8.31 -6.47
C SER A 55 2.41 9.56 -5.60
N SER A 56 1.76 9.53 -4.44
CA SER A 56 1.77 10.66 -3.49
C SER A 56 3.11 10.81 -2.78
N LEU A 57 3.86 9.71 -2.60
CA LEU A 57 5.19 9.72 -2.00
C LEU A 57 6.29 10.09 -3.02
N SER A 58 6.11 9.82 -4.31
CA SER A 58 7.12 10.05 -5.36
C SER A 58 7.46 11.52 -5.59
N VAL A 59 6.76 12.46 -4.94
CA VAL A 59 7.05 13.91 -4.97
C VAL A 59 8.04 14.35 -3.88
N ILE A 60 8.56 13.40 -3.10
CA ILE A 60 9.49 13.67 -2.00
C ILE A 60 10.92 13.47 -2.52
N ASP A 61 11.64 14.58 -2.65
CA ASP A 61 12.96 14.64 -3.31
C ASP A 61 14.05 13.78 -2.68
N CYS A 62 13.98 13.48 -1.37
CA CYS A 62 15.04 12.72 -0.67
C CYS A 62 14.80 11.20 -0.66
N LEU A 63 13.73 10.73 -1.32
CA LEU A 63 13.52 9.31 -1.55
C LEU A 63 14.30 8.92 -2.81
N GLU A 64 15.03 7.81 -2.78
CA GLU A 64 15.76 7.29 -3.95
C GLU A 64 14.78 6.67 -4.96
N GLY A 65 13.69 6.09 -4.44
CA GLY A 65 12.69 5.43 -5.27
C GLY A 65 11.47 5.00 -4.47
N VAL A 66 10.32 5.01 -5.13
CA VAL A 66 9.05 4.56 -4.56
C VAL A 66 8.42 3.54 -5.50
N TYR A 67 8.05 2.41 -4.94
CA TYR A 67 7.56 1.26 -5.69
C TYR A 67 6.26 0.77 -5.07
N TYR A 68 5.39 0.18 -5.88
CA TYR A 68 4.41 -0.77 -5.37
C TYR A 68 4.79 -2.15 -5.87
N ALA A 69 4.67 -3.15 -4.99
CA ALA A 69 5.22 -4.46 -5.20
C ALA A 69 4.24 -5.55 -4.79
N ASP A 70 4.26 -6.62 -5.55
CA ASP A 70 3.59 -7.86 -5.26
C ASP A 70 4.49 -8.70 -4.35
N ILE A 71 4.08 -8.84 -3.09
CA ILE A 71 4.87 -9.43 -2.02
C ILE A 71 4.67 -10.94 -1.94
N ALA A 72 3.43 -11.40 -2.02
CA ALA A 72 3.09 -12.80 -1.81
C ALA A 72 1.83 -13.23 -2.57
N SER A 73 1.71 -14.55 -2.79
CA SER A 73 0.46 -15.15 -3.25
C SER A 73 -0.45 -15.42 -2.05
N GLY A 74 -1.49 -14.62 -1.92
CA GLY A 74 -2.37 -14.60 -0.76
C GLY A 74 -1.78 -13.86 0.44
N GLU A 75 -2.65 -13.50 1.37
CA GLU A 75 -2.32 -12.69 2.54
C GLU A 75 -2.88 -13.34 3.79
N TYR A 76 -2.08 -13.43 4.85
CA TYR A 76 -2.52 -13.99 6.12
C TYR A 76 -2.89 -12.88 7.09
N ILE A 77 -4.18 -12.75 7.39
CA ILE A 77 -4.73 -11.72 8.27
C ILE A 77 -5.46 -12.41 9.42
N THR A 78 -4.92 -12.32 10.64
CA THR A 78 -5.59 -12.77 11.89
C THR A 78 -6.22 -14.18 11.81
N GLY A 79 -5.46 -15.17 11.34
CA GLY A 79 -5.97 -16.55 11.26
C GLY A 79 -6.69 -16.90 9.96
N GLN A 80 -6.83 -15.95 9.04
CA GLN A 80 -7.47 -16.14 7.75
C GLN A 80 -6.50 -15.96 6.60
N VAL A 81 -6.66 -16.75 5.53
CA VAL A 81 -5.89 -16.66 4.30
C VAL A 81 -6.77 -16.03 3.22
N TYR A 82 -6.45 -14.80 2.85
CA TYR A 82 -7.11 -14.06 1.79
C TYR A 82 -6.51 -14.46 0.45
N PHE A 83 -7.36 -14.95 -0.46
CA PHE A 83 -6.94 -15.27 -1.82
C PHE A 83 -6.73 -14.01 -2.65
N GLY A 84 -5.61 -13.95 -3.36
CA GLY A 84 -5.23 -12.82 -4.18
C GLY A 84 -3.72 -12.62 -4.20
N ARG A 85 -3.30 -11.37 -4.33
CA ARG A 85 -1.90 -10.95 -4.22
C ARG A 85 -1.80 -9.97 -3.06
N ASP A 86 -0.77 -10.16 -2.25
CA ASP A 86 -0.39 -9.17 -1.25
C ASP A 86 0.42 -8.08 -1.94
N VAL A 87 -0.01 -6.83 -1.80
CA VAL A 87 0.51 -5.70 -2.58
C VAL A 87 0.74 -4.52 -1.67
N ASP A 88 2.01 -4.15 -1.56
CA ASP A 88 2.48 -3.12 -0.63
C ASP A 88 3.33 -2.06 -1.33
N VAL A 89 3.67 -1.01 -0.58
CA VAL A 89 4.52 0.08 -1.05
C VAL A 89 5.92 -0.10 -0.47
N ILE A 90 6.94 -0.04 -1.32
CA ILE A 90 8.35 -0.11 -0.91
C ILE A 90 8.98 1.26 -1.17
N VAL A 91 9.64 1.81 -0.15
CA VAL A 91 10.33 3.10 -0.22
C VAL A 91 11.83 2.91 -0.01
N LEU A 92 12.63 3.40 -0.98
CA LEU A 92 14.07 3.51 -0.85
C LEU A 92 14.44 4.94 -0.44
N LEU A 93 15.29 5.07 0.57
CA LEU A 93 15.84 6.36 1.01
C LEU A 93 17.21 6.60 0.37
N ASP A 94 17.50 7.85 0.01
CA ASP A 94 18.83 8.25 -0.45
C ASP A 94 19.92 7.99 0.61
N GLU A 95 21.18 7.85 0.16
CA GLU A 95 22.34 7.66 1.04
C GLU A 95 22.56 8.81 2.03
N GLY A 96 22.12 10.02 1.68
CA GLY A 96 22.11 11.19 2.59
C GLY A 96 21.03 11.14 3.68
N GLY A 97 20.07 10.22 3.54
CA GLY A 97 18.97 9.97 4.46
C GLY A 97 17.85 11.01 4.43
N CYS A 98 16.63 10.56 4.73
CA CYS A 98 15.52 11.42 5.16
C CYS A 98 15.21 11.10 6.64
N PRO A 99 15.82 11.78 7.64
CA PRO A 99 15.61 11.45 9.05
C PRO A 99 14.14 11.50 9.49
N TRP A 100 13.34 12.32 8.82
CA TRP A 100 11.91 12.50 9.07
C TRP A 100 11.02 11.53 8.27
N ALA A 101 11.55 10.80 7.28
CA ALA A 101 10.75 9.90 6.45
C ALA A 101 10.05 8.81 7.27
N PRO A 102 10.70 8.10 8.22
CA PRO A 102 10.01 7.07 9.00
C PRO A 102 8.74 7.58 9.71
N GLY A 103 8.79 8.81 10.23
CA GLY A 103 7.64 9.45 10.86
C GLY A 103 6.56 9.83 9.86
N LEU A 104 6.94 10.34 8.68
CA LEU A 104 5.99 10.64 7.60
C LEU A 104 5.32 9.38 7.05
N LEU A 105 6.10 8.35 6.69
CA LEU A 105 5.59 7.11 6.09
C LEU A 105 4.54 6.45 7.00
N LYS A 106 4.80 6.39 8.32
CA LYS A 106 3.81 5.90 9.30
C LYS A 106 2.54 6.76 9.38
N ARG A 107 2.64 8.07 9.17
CA ARG A 107 1.45 8.95 9.11
C ARG A 107 0.66 8.71 7.82
N VAL A 108 1.36 8.61 6.69
CA VAL A 108 0.77 8.34 5.37
C VAL A 108 0.03 7.00 5.38
N GLU A 109 0.63 5.94 5.92
CA GLU A 109 0.00 4.62 6.06
C GLU A 109 -1.27 4.69 6.92
N ARG A 110 -1.21 5.38 8.06
CA ARG A 110 -2.38 5.56 8.94
C ARG A 110 -3.50 6.35 8.27
N VAL A 111 -3.16 7.44 7.57
CA VAL A 111 -4.13 8.25 6.83
C VAL A 111 -4.75 7.44 5.71
N ALA A 112 -3.95 6.66 4.97
CA ALA A 112 -4.45 5.79 3.91
C ALA A 112 -5.49 4.81 4.44
N ASN A 113 -5.14 4.08 5.50
CA ASN A 113 -6.01 3.07 6.11
C ASN A 113 -7.28 3.69 6.71
N ALA A 114 -7.19 4.88 7.33
CA ALA A 114 -8.36 5.60 7.81
C ALA A 114 -9.32 5.98 6.67
N VAL A 115 -8.81 6.46 5.53
CA VAL A 115 -9.62 6.77 4.35
C VAL A 115 -10.27 5.51 3.77
N ILE A 116 -9.52 4.40 3.69
CA ILE A 116 -10.05 3.12 3.21
C ILE A 116 -11.21 2.67 4.11
N ALA A 117 -11.02 2.69 5.43
CA ALA A 117 -12.04 2.30 6.39
C ALA A 117 -13.30 3.16 6.29
N GLU A 118 -13.13 4.49 6.19
CA GLU A 118 -14.24 5.42 6.07
C GLU A 118 -15.07 5.18 4.80
N VAL A 119 -14.40 5.03 3.66
CA VAL A 119 -15.09 4.75 2.39
C VAL A 119 -15.75 3.38 2.42
N ALA A 120 -15.05 2.35 2.90
CA ALA A 120 -15.59 1.00 3.00
C ALA A 120 -16.86 0.95 3.86
N LYS A 121 -16.90 1.65 5.00
CA LYS A 121 -18.11 1.78 5.84
C LYS A 121 -19.27 2.41 5.09
N ARG A 122 -19.03 3.49 4.34
CA ARG A 122 -20.07 4.19 3.56
C ARG A 122 -20.62 3.36 2.42
N GLU A 123 -19.77 2.55 1.79
CA GLU A 123 -20.15 1.70 0.65
C GLU A 123 -20.64 0.30 1.10
N GLY A 124 -20.79 0.05 2.40
CA GLY A 124 -21.32 -1.21 2.95
C GLY A 124 -20.32 -2.39 2.95
N ALA A 125 -19.03 -2.14 2.74
CA ALA A 125 -17.96 -3.14 2.76
C ALA A 125 -17.32 -3.25 4.15
N GLY A 126 -18.12 -3.63 5.17
CA GLY A 126 -17.68 -3.64 6.57
C GLY A 126 -16.40 -4.45 6.84
N TRP A 127 -16.25 -5.60 6.19
CA TRP A 127 -15.06 -6.46 6.33
C TRP A 127 -13.76 -5.76 5.93
N LEU A 128 -13.79 -4.96 4.86
CA LEU A 128 -12.62 -4.21 4.41
C LEU A 128 -12.29 -3.08 5.40
N ALA A 129 -13.33 -2.47 5.98
CA ALA A 129 -13.12 -1.47 7.02
C ALA A 129 -12.46 -2.07 8.26
N ASP A 130 -12.88 -3.26 8.68
CA ASP A 130 -12.29 -3.96 9.82
C ASP A 130 -10.80 -4.29 9.56
N ILE A 131 -10.46 -4.78 8.36
CA ILE A 131 -9.06 -5.01 7.96
C ILE A 131 -8.26 -3.71 8.02
N ALA A 132 -8.75 -2.64 7.41
CA ALA A 132 -8.08 -1.35 7.37
C ALA A 132 -7.84 -0.76 8.78
N GLU A 133 -8.75 -0.97 9.73
CA GLU A 133 -8.63 -0.44 11.09
C GLU A 133 -7.72 -1.26 11.99
N THR A 134 -7.55 -2.56 11.71
CA THR A 134 -6.87 -3.50 12.62
C THR A 134 -5.51 -3.97 12.13
N ASN A 135 -5.37 -4.21 10.82
CA ASN A 135 -4.15 -4.75 10.22
C ASN A 135 -3.53 -3.74 9.24
N GLY A 136 -4.37 -2.99 8.54
CA GLY A 136 -4.00 -2.24 7.35
C GLY A 136 -4.30 -3.04 6.09
N VAL A 137 -4.61 -2.35 4.99
CA VAL A 137 -4.89 -2.97 3.68
C VAL A 137 -3.67 -2.92 2.77
N VAL A 138 -2.84 -1.88 2.90
CA VAL A 138 -1.57 -1.71 2.19
C VAL A 138 -0.57 -1.17 3.20
N GLU A 139 0.58 -1.83 3.30
CA GLU A 139 1.68 -1.46 4.18
C GLU A 139 2.74 -0.62 3.44
N ILE A 140 3.50 0.18 4.19
CA ILE A 140 4.64 0.93 3.66
C ILE A 140 5.93 0.37 4.25
N HIS A 141 6.64 -0.40 3.44
CA HIS A 141 7.94 -0.97 3.75
C HIS A 141 9.06 0.04 3.57
N PHE A 142 9.80 0.28 4.66
CA PHE A 142 11.03 1.05 4.68
C PHE A 142 12.04 0.35 5.60
N ASP A 143 13.31 0.33 5.20
CA ASP A 143 14.43 -0.27 5.96
C ASP A 143 14.22 -1.74 6.40
N ASP A 144 13.48 -2.53 5.61
CA ASP A 144 13.20 -3.93 5.91
C ASP A 144 13.72 -4.92 4.85
N ILE A 145 13.28 -6.18 4.93
CA ILE A 145 13.73 -7.23 4.02
C ILE A 145 13.31 -6.97 2.57
N TYR A 146 12.13 -6.40 2.33
CA TYR A 146 11.65 -6.11 0.98
C TYR A 146 12.44 -4.96 0.35
N VAL A 147 12.80 -3.95 1.14
CA VAL A 147 13.73 -2.90 0.72
C VAL A 147 15.08 -3.47 0.29
N LYS A 148 15.64 -4.40 1.07
CA LYS A 148 16.91 -5.09 0.72
C LYS A 148 16.78 -5.87 -0.58
N MET A 149 15.68 -6.58 -0.77
CA MET A 149 15.43 -7.35 -2.00
C MET A 149 15.32 -6.45 -3.24
N VAL A 150 14.69 -5.27 -3.14
CA VAL A 150 14.63 -4.31 -4.24
C VAL A 150 16.02 -3.75 -4.57
N ARG A 151 16.83 -3.41 -3.56
CA ARG A 151 18.21 -2.94 -3.75
C ARG A 151 19.10 -4.01 -4.42
N ASP A 152 18.97 -5.26 -3.99
CA ASP A 152 19.68 -6.39 -4.62
C ASP A 152 19.25 -6.59 -6.08
N LYS A 153 17.95 -6.46 -6.38
CA LYS A 153 17.43 -6.52 -7.75
C LYS A 153 18.03 -5.42 -8.64
N LYS A 154 18.08 -4.18 -8.16
CA LYS A 154 18.68 -3.05 -8.88
C LYS A 154 20.18 -3.25 -9.13
N SER A 155 20.92 -3.76 -8.15
CA SER A 155 22.38 -3.90 -8.25
C SER A 155 22.84 -5.12 -9.06
N ARG A 156 22.08 -6.23 -9.04
CA ARG A 156 22.48 -7.51 -9.65
C ARG A 156 21.74 -7.86 -10.94
N GLY A 157 20.68 -7.13 -11.28
CA GLY A 157 19.84 -7.44 -12.44
C GLY A 157 19.19 -8.83 -12.37
N SER A 158 19.03 -9.39 -11.18
CA SER A 158 18.59 -10.77 -10.97
C SER A 158 17.07 -10.93 -10.94
N LEU A 159 16.61 -12.17 -11.19
CA LEU A 159 15.24 -12.60 -10.89
C LEU A 159 15.01 -12.53 -9.38
N SER A 160 13.97 -11.81 -8.98
CA SER A 160 13.44 -11.75 -7.62
C SER A 160 11.98 -12.15 -7.70
N ASP A 161 11.49 -12.91 -6.73
CA ASP A 161 10.07 -13.32 -6.67
C ASP A 161 9.13 -12.10 -6.47
N LEU A 162 9.69 -10.92 -6.16
CA LEU A 162 8.97 -9.65 -6.11
C LEU A 162 8.77 -9.07 -7.53
N ASN A 163 7.52 -8.95 -7.92
CA ASN A 163 7.12 -8.10 -9.05
C ASN A 163 6.98 -6.67 -8.56
N VAL A 164 7.88 -5.79 -9.00
CA VAL A 164 8.03 -4.43 -8.47
C VAL A 164 7.83 -3.46 -9.63
N ILE A 165 7.00 -2.44 -9.42
CA ILE A 165 6.75 -1.39 -10.40
C ILE A 165 7.16 -0.04 -9.80
N GLU A 166 8.15 0.59 -10.41
CA GLU A 166 8.64 1.90 -10.02
C GLU A 166 7.66 2.99 -10.43
N VAL A 167 7.38 3.90 -9.50
CA VAL A 167 6.67 5.14 -9.81
C VAL A 167 7.73 6.22 -10.03
N THR A 168 7.87 6.65 -11.28
CA THR A 168 8.86 7.67 -11.67
C THR A 168 8.60 8.96 -10.89
N GLN A 169 9.66 9.49 -10.27
CA GLN A 169 9.63 10.78 -9.61
C GLN A 169 9.40 11.89 -10.64
N ARG A 170 8.60 12.90 -10.27
CA ARG A 170 8.26 14.04 -11.13
C ARG A 170 9.17 15.22 -10.85
#